data_AF-A0A6D0IPF4-F1
#
_entry.id   AF-A0A6D0IPF4-F1
#
_cell.length_a   1.000
_cell.length_b   1.000
_cell.length_c   1.000
_cell.angle_alpha   90.00
_cell.angle_beta   90.00
_cell.angle_gamma   90.00
#
_symmetry.space_group_name_H-M   'P 1'
#
loop_
_entity.id
_entity.type
_entity.pdbx_description
1 polymer ?
#
loop_
_entity_poly.entity_id
_entity_poly.type
_entity_poly.pdbx_seq_one_letter_code
_entity_poly.pdbx_strand_id
1 'polypeptide(L)'
;GLAARINTVMQMAFFHLTQILPGDSALAELQGAIAKSYSSKGQDLVERNWQALALARESVEEVPLQPVNPHSANRPPVVSDAAPDFVKTVTAAMLAGLGDALPVSALPPDGTWPMGTTRWEKRNIAEEIPIWKEELCTQCNHCVAACPHSAIRAKVVPPEAMENAPASLHSLDVKSRD
;
A
#
# COMPACT_ATOMS: atom_id res chain seq x y z
N GLY A 1 -12.59 16.17 10.42
CA GLY A 1 -11.92 16.11 9.11
C GLY A 1 -12.39 14.92 8.30
N LEU A 2 -11.77 14.64 7.15
CA LEU A 2 -12.10 13.55 6.22
C LEU A 2 -11.28 12.25 6.44
N ALA A 3 -10.51 12.17 7.53
CA ALA A 3 -9.54 11.09 7.80
C ALA A 3 -8.56 10.91 6.61
N ALA A 4 -8.28 9.67 6.19
CA ALA A 4 -7.36 9.37 5.08
C ALA A 4 -7.94 9.62 3.66
N ARG A 5 -9.14 10.20 3.53
CA ARG A 5 -9.77 10.42 2.23
C ARG A 5 -9.24 11.69 1.56
N ILE A 6 -8.41 11.51 0.53
CA ILE A 6 -7.81 12.62 -0.23
C ILE A 6 -8.56 12.96 -1.53
N ASN A 7 -9.57 12.19 -1.92
CA ASN A 7 -10.25 12.32 -3.21
C ASN A 7 -10.77 13.75 -3.49
N THR A 8 -11.46 14.36 -2.52
CA THR A 8 -12.01 15.72 -2.62
C THR A 8 -10.90 16.77 -2.76
N VAL A 9 -9.81 16.60 -1.99
CA VAL A 9 -8.64 17.48 -2.05
C VAL A 9 -7.95 17.39 -3.42
N MET A 10 -7.68 16.17 -3.89
CA MET A 10 -7.03 15.93 -5.19
C MET A 10 -7.90 16.40 -6.36
N GLN A 11 -9.23 16.28 -6.26
CA GLN A 11 -10.16 16.77 -7.27
C GLN A 11 -10.14 18.30 -7.37
N MET A 12 -10.13 19.01 -6.23
CA MET A 12 -9.99 20.47 -6.24
C MET A 12 -8.65 20.89 -6.84
N ALA A 13 -7.55 20.25 -6.42
CA ALA A 13 -6.22 20.55 -6.95
C ALA A 13 -6.15 20.36 -8.46
N PHE A 14 -6.75 19.28 -9.00
CA PHE A 14 -6.83 19.05 -10.45
C PHE A 14 -7.52 20.20 -11.18
N PHE A 15 -8.71 20.63 -10.76
CA PHE A 15 -9.42 21.72 -11.44
C PHE A 15 -8.72 23.07 -11.25
N HIS A 16 -8.16 23.31 -10.06
CA HIS A 16 -7.40 24.52 -9.78
C HIS A 16 -6.13 24.63 -10.64
N LEU A 17 -5.42 23.53 -10.87
CA LEU A 17 -4.18 23.56 -11.66
C LEU A 17 -4.44 23.54 -13.18
N THR A 18 -5.45 22.81 -13.64
CA THR A 18 -5.73 22.67 -15.08
C THR A 18 -6.45 23.89 -15.66
N GLN A 19 -7.17 24.66 -14.85
CA GLN A 19 -7.97 25.81 -15.30
C GLN A 19 -8.92 25.47 -16.47
N ILE A 20 -9.34 24.20 -16.56
CA ILE A 20 -10.27 23.73 -17.60
C ILE A 20 -11.68 24.30 -17.43
N LEU A 21 -12.01 24.74 -16.22
CA LEU A 21 -13.23 25.47 -15.90
C LEU A 21 -12.88 26.95 -15.60
N PRO A 22 -13.70 27.90 -16.07
CA PRO A 22 -13.40 29.32 -15.94
C PRO A 22 -13.58 29.82 -14.51
N GLY A 23 -12.61 30.59 -14.01
CA GLY A 23 -12.69 31.28 -12.72
C GLY A 23 -13.01 30.35 -11.55
N ASP A 24 -13.90 30.78 -10.66
CA ASP A 24 -14.30 30.02 -9.46
C ASP A 24 -15.38 28.96 -9.70
N SER A 25 -15.76 28.70 -10.97
CA SER A 25 -16.82 27.74 -11.29
C SER A 25 -16.52 26.32 -10.78
N ALA A 26 -15.25 25.91 -10.76
CA ALA A 26 -14.84 24.61 -10.24
C ALA A 26 -15.27 24.38 -8.79
N LEU A 27 -15.11 25.39 -7.91
CA LEU A 27 -15.50 25.24 -6.50
C LEU A 27 -17.00 25.05 -6.37
N ALA A 28 -17.80 25.87 -7.05
CA ALA A 28 -19.26 25.81 -7.00
C ALA A 28 -19.81 24.48 -7.56
N GLU A 29 -19.29 24.03 -8.71
CA GLU A 29 -19.69 22.76 -9.33
C GLU A 29 -19.36 21.56 -8.43
N LEU A 30 -18.14 21.55 -7.84
CA LEU A 30 -17.75 20.49 -6.91
C LEU A 30 -18.58 20.50 -5.63
N GLN A 31 -18.89 21.68 -5.09
CA GLN A 31 -19.78 21.81 -3.94
C GLN A 31 -21.18 21.26 -4.24
N GLY A 32 -21.75 21.59 -5.41
CA GLY A 32 -23.03 21.06 -5.87
C GLY A 32 -23.01 19.54 -6.06
N ALA A 33 -21.95 19.00 -6.67
CA ALA A 33 -21.77 17.56 -6.85
C ALA A 33 -21.69 16.81 -5.50
N ILE A 34 -20.93 17.34 -4.54
CA ILE A 34 -20.83 16.77 -3.18
C ILE A 34 -22.19 16.76 -2.48
N ALA A 35 -22.94 17.86 -2.52
CA ALA A 35 -24.26 17.92 -1.91
C ALA A 35 -25.21 16.89 -2.53
N LYS A 36 -25.21 16.76 -3.85
CA LYS A 36 -26.02 15.75 -4.55
C LYS A 36 -25.61 14.33 -4.16
N SER A 37 -24.32 14.04 -4.10
CA SER A 37 -23.80 12.70 -3.82
C SER A 37 -23.89 12.28 -2.34
N TYR A 38 -23.84 13.23 -1.40
CA TYR A 38 -23.67 12.94 0.02
C TYR A 38 -24.75 13.53 0.94
N SER A 39 -25.72 14.30 0.42
CA SER A 39 -26.85 14.80 1.22
C SER A 39 -27.56 13.70 2.02
N SER A 40 -27.75 12.52 1.44
CA SER A 40 -28.37 11.37 2.13
C SER A 40 -27.54 10.80 3.29
N LYS A 41 -26.26 11.17 3.39
CA LYS A 41 -25.32 10.72 4.42
C LYS A 41 -25.15 11.71 5.57
N GLY A 42 -25.88 12.82 5.53
CA GLY A 42 -25.89 13.85 6.57
C GLY A 42 -25.15 15.13 6.19
N GLN A 43 -25.66 16.24 6.70
CA GLN A 43 -25.17 17.59 6.39
C GLN A 43 -23.73 17.82 6.83
N ASP A 44 -23.34 17.33 8.01
CA ASP A 44 -21.98 17.41 8.52
C ASP A 44 -20.93 16.85 7.54
N LEU A 45 -21.25 15.77 6.81
CA LEU A 45 -20.33 15.17 5.84
C LEU A 45 -20.18 16.08 4.61
N VAL A 46 -21.27 16.68 4.14
CA VAL A 46 -21.28 17.63 3.02
C VAL A 46 -20.41 18.83 3.38
N GLU A 47 -20.63 19.42 4.54
CA GLU A 47 -19.90 20.61 5.01
C GLU A 47 -18.40 20.33 5.18
N ARG A 48 -18.02 19.18 5.74
CA ARG A 48 -16.61 18.77 5.85
C ARG A 48 -15.93 18.65 4.49
N ASN A 49 -16.65 18.16 3.47
CA ASN A 49 -16.10 18.07 2.12
C ASN A 49 -15.99 19.45 1.45
N TRP A 50 -16.97 20.34 1.66
CA TRP A 50 -16.89 21.72 1.19
C TRP A 50 -15.72 22.48 1.81
N GLN A 51 -15.48 22.31 3.11
CA GLN A 51 -14.31 22.86 3.79
C GLN A 51 -13.01 22.31 3.20
N ALA A 52 -12.95 21.02 2.89
CA ALA A 52 -11.78 20.41 2.27
C ALA A 52 -11.50 20.98 0.86
N LEU A 53 -12.53 21.26 0.06
CA LEU A 53 -12.37 21.94 -1.23
C LEU A 53 -11.77 23.34 -1.06
N ALA A 54 -12.35 24.15 -0.18
CA ALA A 54 -11.88 25.52 0.05
C ALA A 54 -10.42 25.54 0.49
N LEU A 55 -10.07 24.70 1.46
CA LEU A 55 -8.69 24.59 1.94
C LEU A 55 -7.74 24.07 0.87
N ALA A 56 -8.14 23.04 0.10
CA ALA A 56 -7.30 22.51 -0.98
C ALA A 56 -6.96 23.58 -2.02
N ARG A 57 -7.91 24.46 -2.36
CA ARG A 57 -7.67 25.57 -3.31
C ARG A 57 -6.62 26.55 -2.78
N GLU A 58 -6.61 26.82 -1.49
CA GLU A 58 -5.70 27.80 -0.85
C GLU A 58 -4.33 27.21 -0.50
N SER A 59 -4.21 25.88 -0.42
CA SER A 59 -3.00 25.19 0.02
C SER A 59 -2.18 24.57 -1.12
N VAL A 60 -2.57 24.74 -2.38
CA VAL A 60 -1.77 24.27 -3.53
C VAL A 60 -0.67 25.28 -3.79
N GLU A 61 0.57 24.82 -3.69
CA GLU A 61 1.77 25.63 -3.89
C GLU A 61 2.70 24.98 -4.92
N GLU A 62 3.39 25.81 -5.70
CA GLU A 62 4.41 25.35 -6.64
C GLU A 62 5.68 24.96 -5.89
N VAL A 63 6.19 23.75 -6.15
CA VAL A 63 7.48 23.29 -5.64
C VAL A 63 8.53 23.46 -6.74
N PRO A 64 9.48 24.41 -6.62
CA PRO A 64 10.47 24.67 -7.67
C PRO A 64 11.42 23.49 -7.84
N LEU A 65 11.67 23.10 -9.10
CA LEU A 65 12.59 22.01 -9.42
C LEU A 65 14.04 22.37 -9.02
N GLN A 66 14.76 21.38 -8.49
CA GLN A 66 16.17 21.48 -8.12
C GLN A 66 16.97 20.37 -8.84
N PRO A 67 18.28 20.58 -9.09
CA PRO A 67 19.14 19.50 -9.58
C PRO A 67 19.10 18.29 -8.65
N VAL A 68 19.07 17.08 -9.24
CA VAL A 68 19.06 15.83 -8.47
C VAL A 68 20.38 15.70 -7.71
N ASN A 69 20.29 15.46 -6.39
CA ASN A 69 21.46 15.13 -5.59
C ASN A 69 22.03 13.76 -6.02
N PRO A 70 23.30 13.68 -6.49
CA PRO A 70 23.90 12.43 -6.93
C PRO A 70 24.11 11.40 -5.80
N HIS A 71 24.02 11.83 -4.54
CA HIS A 71 24.10 10.96 -3.36
C HIS A 71 22.73 10.46 -2.88
N SER A 72 21.63 10.83 -3.55
CA SER A 72 20.31 10.28 -3.24
C SER A 72 20.29 8.77 -3.44
N ALA A 73 19.65 8.05 -2.51
CA ALA A 73 19.47 6.62 -2.65
C ALA A 73 18.61 6.30 -3.89
N ASN A 74 19.01 5.27 -4.63
CA ASN A 74 18.18 4.74 -5.71
C ASN A 74 16.91 4.09 -5.16
N ARG A 75 15.85 4.11 -5.95
CA ARG A 75 14.65 3.32 -5.65
C ARG A 75 15.05 1.84 -5.59
N PRO A 76 14.66 1.10 -4.53
CA PRO A 76 14.91 -0.35 -4.49
C PRO A 76 14.23 -1.06 -5.67
N PRO A 77 14.74 -2.23 -6.09
CA PRO A 77 14.10 -2.99 -7.16
C PRO A 77 12.68 -3.41 -6.76
N VAL A 78 11.79 -3.56 -7.76
CA VAL A 78 10.37 -3.90 -7.56
C VAL A 78 10.21 -5.25 -6.85
N VAL A 79 11.14 -6.17 -7.11
CA VAL A 79 11.24 -7.48 -6.44
C VAL A 79 12.69 -7.70 -6.01
N SER A 80 12.91 -8.59 -5.04
CA SER A 80 14.26 -8.95 -4.57
C SER A 80 15.11 -9.58 -5.68
N ASP A 81 16.41 -9.29 -5.69
CA ASP A 81 17.39 -9.94 -6.59
C ASP A 81 17.50 -11.45 -6.39
N ALA A 82 17.08 -11.95 -5.22
CA ALA A 82 17.00 -13.39 -4.94
C ALA A 82 15.82 -14.08 -5.63
N ALA A 83 14.93 -13.33 -6.29
CA ALA A 83 13.80 -13.89 -7.01
C ALA A 83 14.25 -14.64 -8.28
N PRO A 84 13.48 -15.65 -8.73
CA PRO A 84 13.73 -16.33 -10.00
C PRO A 84 13.73 -15.36 -11.18
N ASP A 85 14.45 -15.68 -12.24
CA ASP A 85 14.61 -14.78 -13.40
C ASP A 85 13.28 -14.36 -14.00
N PHE A 86 12.34 -15.29 -14.18
CA PHE A 86 11.00 -14.97 -14.67
C PHE A 86 10.27 -13.93 -13.79
N VAL A 87 10.48 -13.95 -12.47
CA VAL A 87 9.88 -12.96 -11.57
C VAL A 87 10.54 -11.60 -11.74
N LYS A 88 11.87 -11.55 -11.91
CA LYS A 88 12.63 -10.31 -12.10
C LYS A 88 12.39 -9.66 -13.45
N THR A 89 12.21 -10.45 -14.52
CA THR A 89 12.14 -9.94 -15.89
C THR A 89 10.70 -9.71 -16.36
N VAL A 90 9.78 -10.61 -16.02
CA VAL A 90 8.38 -10.55 -16.47
C VAL A 90 7.49 -9.97 -15.37
N THR A 91 7.45 -10.62 -14.20
CA THR A 91 6.50 -10.22 -13.13
C THR A 91 6.81 -8.82 -12.61
N ALA A 92 8.08 -8.47 -12.39
CA ALA A 92 8.48 -7.16 -11.91
C ALA A 92 8.15 -6.03 -12.91
N ALA A 93 8.28 -6.27 -14.21
CA ALA A 93 7.89 -5.31 -15.24
C ALA A 93 6.38 -5.05 -15.21
N MET A 94 5.57 -6.10 -15.09
CA MET A 94 4.11 -5.97 -14.95
C MET A 94 3.73 -5.22 -13.65
N LEU A 95 4.36 -5.56 -12.52
CA LEU A 95 4.15 -4.86 -11.25
C LEU A 95 4.55 -3.37 -11.30
N ALA A 96 5.54 -3.02 -12.14
CA ALA A 96 5.95 -1.64 -12.39
C ALA A 96 5.04 -0.87 -13.34
N GLY A 97 3.97 -1.49 -13.85
CA GLY A 97 3.11 -0.88 -14.88
C GLY A 97 3.75 -0.83 -16.28
N LEU A 98 4.78 -1.65 -16.52
CA LEU A 98 5.52 -1.74 -17.80
C LEU A 98 5.20 -3.03 -18.56
N GLY A 99 4.03 -3.63 -18.32
CA GLY A 99 3.64 -4.90 -18.93
C GLY A 99 3.57 -4.84 -20.46
N ASP A 100 3.07 -3.74 -21.03
CA ASP A 100 2.96 -3.55 -22.48
C ASP A 100 4.31 -3.48 -23.22
N ALA A 101 5.40 -3.23 -22.50
CA ALA A 101 6.75 -3.22 -23.07
C ALA A 101 7.36 -4.62 -23.22
N LEU A 102 6.73 -5.66 -22.64
CA LEU A 102 7.21 -7.02 -22.73
C LEU A 102 6.99 -7.58 -24.15
N PRO A 103 8.02 -8.14 -24.80
CA PRO A 103 7.83 -8.80 -26.08
C PRO A 103 7.03 -10.09 -25.93
N VAL A 104 6.37 -10.54 -27.01
CA VAL A 104 5.66 -11.83 -27.03
C VAL A 104 6.57 -13.00 -26.60
N SER A 105 7.86 -12.94 -26.94
CA SER A 105 8.85 -13.95 -26.56
C SER A 105 9.16 -14.03 -25.06
N ALA A 106 8.73 -13.04 -24.26
CA ALA A 106 8.88 -13.10 -22.80
C ALA A 106 7.85 -14.03 -22.13
N LEU A 107 6.78 -14.40 -22.85
CA LEU A 107 5.67 -15.17 -22.32
C LEU A 107 5.75 -16.64 -22.78
N PRO A 108 5.41 -17.61 -21.91
CA PRO A 108 5.31 -19.01 -22.31
C PRO A 108 4.22 -19.20 -23.38
N PRO A 109 4.47 -19.98 -24.45
CA PRO A 109 3.53 -20.12 -25.57
C PRO A 109 2.22 -20.82 -25.19
N ASP A 110 2.21 -21.56 -24.08
CA ASP A 110 1.05 -22.27 -23.52
C ASP A 110 0.34 -21.48 -22.40
N GLY A 111 0.81 -20.27 -22.09
CA GLY A 111 0.27 -19.44 -21.02
C GLY A 111 0.54 -19.96 -19.60
N THR A 112 1.44 -20.94 -19.43
CA THR A 112 1.84 -21.42 -18.10
C THR A 112 2.57 -20.34 -17.30
N TRP A 113 2.47 -20.40 -15.97
CA TRP A 113 3.10 -19.43 -15.07
C TRP A 113 3.73 -20.13 -13.86
N PRO A 114 4.90 -19.67 -13.37
CA PRO A 114 5.50 -20.24 -12.18
C PRO A 114 4.64 -19.99 -10.94
N MET A 115 4.60 -20.98 -10.05
CA MET A 115 3.89 -20.91 -8.78
C MET A 115 4.72 -20.21 -7.70
N GLY A 116 4.04 -19.68 -6.68
CA GLY A 116 4.71 -19.13 -5.49
C GLY A 116 5.42 -17.80 -5.71
N THR A 117 5.05 -17.05 -6.75
CA THR A 117 5.67 -15.76 -7.11
C THR A 117 5.28 -14.62 -6.16
N THR A 118 4.10 -14.67 -5.54
CA THR A 118 3.59 -13.64 -4.61
C THR A 118 4.52 -13.38 -3.42
N ARG A 119 5.36 -14.35 -3.04
CA ARG A 119 6.35 -14.19 -1.95
C ARG A 119 7.37 -13.07 -2.23
N TRP A 120 7.54 -12.68 -3.49
CA TRP A 120 8.52 -11.69 -3.97
C TRP A 120 7.97 -10.27 -4.08
N GLU A 121 6.64 -10.07 -4.06
CA GLU A 121 6.02 -8.76 -4.30
C GLU A 121 6.25 -7.77 -3.16
N LYS A 122 6.20 -8.25 -1.90
CA LYS A 122 6.42 -7.44 -0.67
C LYS A 122 5.77 -6.05 -0.70
N ARG A 123 4.48 -6.02 -1.06
CA ARG A 123 3.73 -4.77 -1.31
C ARG A 123 3.68 -3.78 -0.14
N ASN A 124 3.78 -4.28 1.11
CA ASN A 124 3.86 -3.45 2.33
C ASN A 124 2.80 -2.34 2.41
N ILE A 125 1.54 -2.68 2.12
CA ILE A 125 0.41 -1.73 2.03
C ILE A 125 -0.46 -1.66 3.28
N ALA A 126 -0.14 -2.40 4.33
CA ALA A 126 -0.93 -2.39 5.56
C ALA A 126 -0.66 -1.09 6.32
N GLU A 127 -1.73 -0.36 6.69
CA GLU A 127 -1.62 0.83 7.54
C GLU A 127 -1.16 0.47 8.96
N GLU A 128 -1.62 -0.68 9.45
CA GLU A 128 -1.27 -1.23 10.75
C GLU A 128 -0.86 -2.70 10.62
N ILE A 129 0.05 -3.14 11.48
CA ILE A 129 0.49 -4.53 11.57
C ILE A 129 0.33 -5.05 13.00
N PRO A 130 -0.07 -6.31 13.20
CA PRO A 130 -0.19 -6.88 14.53
C PRO A 130 1.19 -7.09 15.14
N ILE A 131 1.38 -6.62 16.37
CA ILE A 131 2.57 -6.89 17.17
C ILE A 131 2.25 -8.03 18.14
N TRP A 132 3.05 -9.08 18.07
CA TRP A 132 2.91 -10.22 18.99
C TRP A 132 3.35 -9.80 20.40
N LYS A 133 2.62 -10.30 21.41
CA LYS A 133 2.92 -10.13 22.84
C LYS A 133 3.00 -11.50 23.46
N GLU A 134 4.22 -11.93 23.79
CA GLU A 134 4.51 -13.30 24.18
C GLU A 134 3.79 -13.67 25.48
N GLU A 135 3.78 -12.77 26.45
CA GLU A 135 3.19 -12.94 27.77
C GLU A 135 1.68 -13.17 27.74
N LEU A 136 1.00 -12.72 26.69
CA LEU A 136 -0.45 -12.90 26.48
C LEU A 136 -0.77 -14.12 25.61
N CYS A 137 0.23 -14.75 25.00
CA CYS A 137 0.00 -15.80 24.01
C CYS A 137 -0.34 -17.15 24.68
N THR A 138 -1.50 -17.69 24.34
CA THR A 138 -1.96 -19.03 24.75
C THR A 138 -1.56 -20.14 23.79
N GLN A 139 -0.86 -19.81 22.69
CA GLN A 139 -0.41 -20.76 21.65
C GLN A 139 -1.56 -21.49 20.92
N CYS A 140 -2.73 -20.86 20.80
CA CYS A 140 -3.93 -21.46 20.19
C CYS A 140 -3.96 -21.48 18.64
N ASN A 141 -3.02 -20.80 17.96
CA ASN A 141 -2.96 -20.65 16.50
C ASN A 141 -4.20 -20.04 15.80
N HIS A 142 -5.15 -19.46 16.52
CA HIS A 142 -6.31 -18.80 15.90
C HIS A 142 -5.90 -17.62 15.01
N CYS A 143 -4.88 -16.85 15.39
CA CYS A 143 -4.35 -15.76 14.56
C CYS A 143 -3.78 -16.24 13.21
N VAL A 144 -3.17 -17.43 13.19
CA VAL A 144 -2.64 -18.04 11.97
C VAL A 144 -3.78 -18.51 11.07
N ALA A 145 -4.77 -19.21 11.66
CA ALA A 145 -5.92 -19.73 10.92
C ALA A 145 -6.82 -18.61 10.37
N ALA A 146 -6.96 -17.50 11.10
CA ALA A 146 -7.80 -16.38 10.71
C ALA A 146 -7.16 -15.48 9.64
N CYS A 147 -5.84 -15.58 9.40
CA CYS A 147 -5.15 -14.68 8.48
C CYS A 147 -5.50 -15.01 7.01
N PRO A 148 -6.20 -14.12 6.27
CA PRO A 148 -6.62 -14.42 4.90
C PRO A 148 -5.48 -14.39 3.87
N HIS A 149 -4.28 -13.94 4.28
CA HIS A 149 -3.13 -13.77 3.39
C HIS A 149 -1.90 -14.60 3.81
N SER A 150 -2.01 -15.47 4.83
CA SER A 150 -0.87 -16.20 5.39
C SER A 150 0.30 -15.30 5.85
N ALA A 151 -0.01 -14.07 6.26
CA ALA A 151 0.95 -13.07 6.73
C ALA A 151 1.44 -13.34 8.17
N ILE A 152 0.65 -14.04 8.97
CA ILE A 152 1.02 -14.51 10.32
C ILE A 152 1.16 -16.03 10.27
N ARG A 153 2.26 -16.55 10.82
CA ARG A 153 2.55 -17.99 10.89
C ARG A 153 3.16 -18.33 12.25
N ALA A 154 2.86 -19.52 12.76
CA ALA A 154 3.54 -20.08 13.91
C ALA A 154 4.64 -21.04 13.44
N LYS A 155 5.76 -21.07 14.16
CA LYS A 155 6.84 -22.03 13.96
C LYS A 155 7.22 -22.62 15.31
N VAL A 156 7.39 -23.93 15.34
CA VAL A 156 8.00 -24.66 16.45
C VAL A 156 9.36 -25.13 15.95
N VAL A 157 10.40 -24.85 16.73
CA VAL A 157 11.78 -25.20 16.39
C VAL A 157 12.45 -25.81 17.63
N PRO A 158 13.43 -26.69 17.45
CA PRO A 158 14.22 -27.18 18.57
C PRO A 158 15.15 -26.05 19.08
N PRO A 159 15.61 -26.08 20.35
CA PRO A 159 16.37 -24.99 20.96
C PRO A 159 17.64 -24.60 20.19
N GLU A 160 18.32 -25.55 19.54
CA GLU A 160 19.57 -25.34 18.81
C GLU A 160 19.36 -24.42 17.60
N ALA A 161 18.16 -24.42 17.01
CA ALA A 161 17.82 -23.53 15.90
C ALA A 161 17.74 -22.04 16.32
N MET A 162 17.68 -21.77 17.64
CA MET A 162 17.60 -20.41 18.20
C MET A 162 18.97 -19.85 18.63
N GLU A 163 20.05 -20.64 18.59
CA GLU A 163 21.38 -20.21 19.07
C GLU A 163 21.89 -18.92 18.40
N ASN A 164 21.59 -18.76 17.10
CA ASN A 164 21.99 -17.60 16.30
C ASN A 164 20.82 -16.68 15.95
N ALA A 165 19.71 -16.77 16.67
CA ALA A 165 18.56 -15.90 16.44
C ALA A 165 18.92 -14.44 16.78
N PRO A 166 18.41 -13.45 16.02
CA PRO A 166 18.51 -12.05 16.41
C PRO A 166 17.89 -11.82 17.78
N ALA A 167 18.47 -10.95 18.61
CA ALA A 167 17.93 -10.62 19.93
C ALA A 167 16.49 -10.06 19.88
N SER A 168 16.08 -9.51 18.74
CA SER A 168 14.72 -9.01 18.49
C SER A 168 13.74 -10.10 18.05
N LEU A 169 14.17 -11.35 17.87
CA LEU A 169 13.29 -12.46 17.54
C LEU A 169 12.73 -13.05 18.84
N HIS A 170 11.55 -12.59 19.21
CA HIS A 170 10.86 -13.09 20.40
C HIS A 170 10.43 -14.56 20.23
N SER A 171 10.34 -15.29 21.33
CA SER A 171 9.90 -16.70 21.37
C SER A 171 9.32 -17.08 22.73
N LEU A 172 8.63 -18.22 22.78
CA LEU A 172 8.10 -18.84 24.00
C LEU A 172 8.36 -20.35 23.95
N ASP A 173 8.52 -20.97 25.12
CA ASP A 173 8.53 -22.43 25.23
C ASP A 173 7.17 -23.02 24.88
N VAL A 174 7.18 -24.18 24.22
CA VAL A 174 5.95 -24.87 23.79
C VAL A 174 5.16 -25.33 25.02
N LYS A 175 3.88 -24.96 25.09
CA LYS A 175 2.93 -25.43 26.09
C LYS A 175 2.32 -26.75 25.58
N SER A 176 2.96 -27.87 25.91
CA SER A 176 2.39 -29.22 25.74
C SER A 176 1.79 -29.71 27.05
N ARG A 177 0.76 -30.55 27.00
CA ARG A 177 0.48 -31.44 28.14
C ARG A 177 1.52 -32.56 28.07
N ASP A 178 2.17 -32.82 29.20
CA ASP A 178 2.99 -34.03 29.39
C ASP A 178 2.21 -35.30 28.99
#